data_AF-A0A6C7EA81-F1
#
_entry.id   AF-A0A6C7EA81-F1
#
_cell.length_a   1.000
_cell.length_b   1.000
_cell.length_c   1.000
_cell.angle_alpha   90.00
_cell.angle_beta   90.00
_cell.angle_gamma   90.00
#
_symmetry.space_group_name_H-M   'P 1'
#
loop_
_entity.id
_entity.type
_entity.pdbx_description
1 polymer ?
#
loop_
_entity_poly.entity_id
_entity_poly.type
_entity_poly.pdbx_seq_one_letter_code
_entity_poly.pdbx_strand_id
1 'polypeptide(L)' 'MSGEADQAKGRIKQAAGDLTGNDDLEREGEADETAGKLKDKVDDVKDKVNDGIDKLKEKTS' A
#
# COMPACT_ATOMS: atom_id res chain seq x y z
N MET A 1 7.55 0.98 5.85
CA MET A 1 8.12 2.01 4.95
C MET A 1 8.05 1.64 3.47
N SER A 2 7.88 0.37 3.08
CA SER A 2 7.82 0.00 1.65
C SER A 2 6.56 0.53 0.94
N GLY A 3 5.38 0.49 1.58
CA GLY A 3 4.12 0.95 0.99
C GLY A 3 4.09 2.45 0.66
N GLU A 4 4.65 3.29 1.53
CA GLU A 4 4.73 4.74 1.32
C GLU A 4 5.69 5.10 0.17
N ALA A 5 6.81 4.39 0.06
CA ALA A 5 7.77 4.59 -1.03
C ALA A 5 7.18 4.16 -2.38
N ASP A 6 6.45 3.05 -2.41
CA ASP A 6 5.76 2.56 -3.61
C ASP A 6 4.62 3.51 -4.03
N GLN A 7 3.86 4.06 -3.07
CA GLN A 7 2.86 5.11 -3.36
C GLN A 7 3.50 6.39 -3.94
N ALA A 8 4.59 6.87 -3.34
CA ALA A 8 5.27 8.07 -3.82
C ALA A 8 5.83 7.87 -5.25
N LYS A 9 6.41 6.70 -5.51
CA LYS A 9 6.92 6.33 -6.83
C LYS A 9 5.78 6.23 -7.87
N GLY A 10 4.63 5.66 -7.47
CA GLY A 10 3.44 5.58 -8.31
C GLY A 10 2.94 6.95 -8.77
N ARG A 11 2.82 7.90 -7.83
CA ARG A 11 2.42 9.29 -8.14
C ARG A 11 3.39 10.01 -9.07
N ILE A 12 4.70 9.78 -8.88
CA ILE A 12 5.73 10.36 -9.75
C ILE A 12 5.61 9.80 -11.17
N LYS A 13 5.39 8.49 -11.33
CA LYS A 13 5.18 7.85 -12.64
C LYS A 13 3.89 8.34 -13.31
N GLN A 14 2.80 8.52 -12.57
CA GLN A 14 1.56 9.11 -13.07
C GLN A 14 1.78 10.52 -13.60
N ALA A 15 2.39 11.39 -12.78
CA ALA A 15 2.67 12.76 -13.19
C ALA A 15 3.62 12.84 -14.39
N ALA A 16 4.62 11.96 -14.45
CA ALA A 16 5.54 11.88 -15.59
C ALA A 16 4.84 11.34 -16.85
N GLY A 17 3.95 10.35 -16.72
CA GLY A 17 3.14 9.81 -17.81
C GLY A 17 2.23 10.87 -18.42
N ASP A 18 1.45 11.55 -17.57
CA ASP A 18 0.54 12.63 -17.97
C ASP A 18 1.31 13.80 -18.64
N LEU A 19 2.45 14.20 -18.06
CA LEU A 19 3.28 15.28 -18.63
C LEU A 19 3.89 14.91 -19.99
N THR A 20 4.27 13.64 -20.19
CA THR A 20 4.95 13.17 -21.41
C THR A 20 4.00 12.57 -22.45
N GLY A 21 2.71 12.43 -22.11
CA GLY A 21 1.73 11.71 -22.92
C GLY A 21 2.04 10.21 -23.04
N ASN A 22 2.66 9.62 -22.00
CA ASN A 22 3.03 8.22 -21.97
C ASN A 22 2.06 7.44 -21.07
N ASP A 23 1.04 6.84 -21.70
CA ASP A 23 0.01 6.03 -21.05
C ASP A 23 0.57 4.84 -20.24
N ASP A 24 1.71 4.28 -20.65
CA ASP A 24 2.32 3.15 -19.94
C ASP A 24 2.88 3.59 -18.58
N LEU A 25 3.55 4.76 -18.54
CA LEU A 25 4.05 5.35 -17.30
C LEU A 25 2.90 5.72 -16.35
N GLU A 26 1.80 6.25 -16.90
CA GLU A 26 0.63 6.59 -16.12
C GLU A 26 0.00 5.37 -15.46
N ARG A 27 -0.28 4.32 -16.26
CA ARG A 27 -0.86 3.07 -15.74
C ARG A 27 0.03 2.34 -14.76
N GLU A 28 1.34 2.32 -15.01
CA GLU A 28 2.29 1.67 -14.11
C GLU A 28 2.32 2.41 -12.76
N GLY A 29 2.23 3.74 -12.79
CA GLY A 29 2.14 4.54 -11.57
C GLY A 29 0.84 4.33 -10.79
N GLU A 30 -0.31 4.22 -11.48
CA GLU A 30 -1.60 3.93 -10.86
C GLU A 30 -1.64 2.53 -10.22
N ALA A 31 -1.04 1.55 -10.89
CA ALA A 31 -0.91 0.19 -10.39
C ALA A 31 -0.03 0.13 -9.13
N ASP A 32 1.12 0.80 -9.14
CA ASP A 32 2.04 0.89 -8.00
C ASP A 32 1.35 1.57 -6.79
N GLU A 33 0.63 2.68 -7.00
CA GLU A 33 -0.12 3.36 -5.92
C GLU A 33 -1.22 2.47 -5.33
N THR A 34 -1.98 1.78 -6.19
CA THR A 34 -3.07 0.91 -5.78
C THR A 34 -2.56 -0.31 -5.01
N ALA A 35 -1.48 -0.93 -5.49
CA ALA A 35 -0.83 -2.04 -4.83
C ALA A 35 -0.29 -1.65 -3.45
N GLY A 36 0.33 -0.48 -3.33
CA GLY A 36 0.81 0.07 -2.05
C GLY A 36 -0.34 0.25 -1.04
N LYS A 37 -1.43 0.92 -1.45
CA LYS A 37 -2.64 1.10 -0.61
C LYS A 37 -3.28 -0.21 -0.17
N LEU A 38 -3.31 -1.22 -1.06
CA LEU A 38 -3.86 -2.54 -0.74
C LEU A 38 -2.99 -3.28 0.28
N LYS A 39 -1.66 -3.21 0.14
CA LYS A 39 -0.73 -3.81 1.09
C LYS A 39 -0.88 -3.19 2.48
N ASP A 40 -0.91 -1.86 2.55
CA ASP A 40 -1.06 -1.15 3.82
C ASP A 40 -2.36 -1.54 4.55
N LYS A 41 -3.49 -1.64 3.80
CA LYS A 41 -4.76 -2.09 4.38
C LYS A 41 -4.75 -3.54 4.85
N VAL A 42 -4.09 -4.44 4.11
CA VAL A 42 -4.01 -5.85 4.48
C VAL A 42 -3.15 -6.03 5.72
N ASP A 43 -2.03 -5.31 5.80
CA ASP A 43 -1.14 -5.35 6.96
C ASP A 43 -1.82 -4.75 8.20
N ASP A 44 -2.52 -3.62 8.07
CA ASP A 44 -3.34 -3.03 9.17
C ASP A 44 -4.40 -4.01 9.70
N VAL A 45 -5.05 -4.77 8.81
CA VAL A 45 -6.05 -5.77 9.21
C VAL A 45 -5.39 -6.95 9.91
N LYS A 46 -4.25 -7.44 9.39
CA LYS A 46 -3.48 -8.52 10.03
C LYS A 46 -3.01 -8.13 11.42
N ASP A 47 -2.46 -6.93 11.58
CA ASP A 47 -1.96 -6.46 12.87
C ASP A 47 -3.09 -6.35 13.90
N LYS A 48 -4.25 -5.80 13.51
CA LYS A 48 -5.42 -5.77 14.41
C LYS A 48 -5.93 -7.15 14.81
N VAL A 49 -5.87 -8.13 13.91
CA VAL A 49 -6.27 -9.51 14.21
C VAL A 49 -5.28 -10.14 15.19
N ASN A 50 -3.98 -9.99 14.94
CA ASN A 50 -2.94 -10.50 15.84
C ASN A 50 -3.03 -9.86 17.24
N ASP A 51 -3.17 -8.54 17.33
CA ASP A 51 -3.37 -7.82 18.59
C ASP A 51 -4.60 -8.32 19.36
N GLY A 52 -5.69 -8.61 18.64
CA GLY A 52 -6.91 -9.17 19.23
C GLY A 52 -6.69 -10.57 19.79
N ILE A 53 -5.97 -11.42 19.06
CA ILE A 53 -5.64 -12.79 19.47
C ILE A 53 -4.69 -12.79 20.67
N ASP A 54 -3.64 -11.95 20.66
CA ASP A 54 -2.68 -11.87 21.76
C ASP A 54 -3.34 -11.40 23.05
N LYS A 55 -4.23 -10.39 22.98
CA LYS A 55 -5.03 -9.95 24.14
C LYS A 55 -5.94 -11.05 24.69
N LEU A 56 -6.52 -11.88 23.82
CA LEU A 56 -7.36 -13.01 24.26
C LEU A 56 -6.52 -14.11 24.91
N LYS A 57 -5.32 -14.37 24.38
CA LYS A 57 -4.39 -15.35 24.92
C LYS A 57 -3.88 -14.95 26.31
N GLU A 58 -3.54 -13.68 26.50
CA GLU A 58 -3.12 -13.13 27.81
C GLU A 58 -4.26 -13.18 28.85
N LYS A 59 -5.51 -12.94 28.44
CA LYS A 59 -6.66 -12.96 29.37
C LYS A 59 -7.13 -14.36 29.80
N THR A 60 -6.66 -15.40 29.10
CA THR A 60 -7.06 -16.80 29.32
C THR A 60 -5.93 -17.62 29.98
N SER A 61 -4.72 -17.07 30.06
CA SER A 61 -3.58 -17.59 30.83
C SER A 61 -3.57 -17.04 32.25
#